data_AF-A0A953BQ98-F1
#
_entry.id   AF-A0A953BQ98-F1
#
_cell.length_a   1.000
_cell.length_b   1.000
_cell.length_c   1.000
_cell.angle_alpha   90.00
_cell.angle_beta   90.00
_cell.angle_gamma   90.00
#
_symmetry.space_group_name_H-M   'P 1'
#
loop_
_entity.id
_entity.type
_entity.pdbx_description
1 polymer ?
#
loop_
_entity_poly.entity_id
_entity_poly.type
_entity_poly.pdbx_seq_one_letter_code
_entity_poly.pdbx_strand_id
1 'polypeptide(L)'
;MNTAAANFDNASDASPPRDRVPSAAARRSGPIWPRAVRWSGTAVVCAWAAFWTWFCFNVAMSEGGQSWLYGGGVILVSLGIAAATVRWPRIGGALAVGAGVFSFWFFPGADAALLMACPPIIGGMLAAAGAWMGRGRG
;
A
#
# COMPACT_ATOMS: atom_id res chain seq x y z
N MET A 1 -52.19 51.67 -37.92
CA MET A 1 -51.79 50.39 -37.29
C MET A 1 -50.42 50.03 -37.84
N ASN A 2 -49.39 50.08 -36.99
CA ASN A 2 -47.98 49.89 -37.35
C ASN A 2 -47.64 48.41 -37.55
N THR A 3 -47.15 48.04 -38.73
CA THR A 3 -46.42 46.79 -38.98
C THR A 3 -44.95 47.01 -38.67
N ALA A 4 -44.52 46.54 -37.50
CA ALA A 4 -43.10 46.49 -37.12
C ALA A 4 -42.51 45.12 -37.51
N ALA A 5 -41.37 45.17 -38.18
CA ALA A 5 -40.54 44.04 -38.56
C ALA A 5 -39.86 43.39 -37.35
N ALA A 6 -39.60 42.08 -37.44
CA ALA A 6 -38.42 41.46 -36.83
C ALA A 6 -38.17 40.05 -37.43
N ASN A 7 -37.03 39.95 -38.11
CA ASN A 7 -36.17 38.78 -38.29
C ASN A 7 -36.28 37.75 -37.15
N PHE A 8 -36.11 36.46 -37.45
CA PHE A 8 -34.96 35.66 -36.98
C PHE A 8 -35.00 34.26 -37.58
N ASP A 9 -34.01 34.01 -38.42
CA ASP A 9 -33.54 32.71 -38.87
C ASP A 9 -33.20 31.75 -37.72
N ASN A 10 -33.08 30.47 -38.08
CA ASN A 10 -32.41 29.39 -37.35
C ASN A 10 -33.15 28.72 -36.19
N ALA A 11 -34.16 27.93 -36.54
CA ALA A 11 -34.65 26.82 -35.73
C ALA A 11 -34.44 25.49 -36.46
N SER A 12 -33.21 24.96 -36.56
CA SER A 12 -32.99 23.56 -37.00
C SER A 12 -31.59 22.97 -36.77
N ASP A 13 -30.85 23.31 -35.71
CA ASP A 13 -29.56 22.64 -35.45
C ASP A 13 -29.21 22.42 -33.97
N ALA A 14 -30.18 22.01 -33.16
CA ALA A 14 -29.92 21.56 -31.80
C ALA A 14 -29.59 20.05 -31.79
N SER A 15 -28.37 19.70 -32.20
CA SER A 15 -27.79 18.40 -31.82
C SER A 15 -27.74 18.31 -30.29
N PRO A 16 -28.21 17.21 -29.66
CA PRO A 16 -28.18 17.11 -28.21
C PRO A 16 -26.71 17.16 -27.71
N PRO A 17 -26.44 17.85 -26.59
CA PRO A 17 -25.08 18.04 -26.09
C PRO A 17 -24.47 16.68 -25.75
N ARG A 18 -23.39 16.32 -26.45
CA ARG A 18 -22.62 15.07 -26.28
C ARG A 18 -21.83 15.01 -24.95
N ASP A 19 -22.07 15.94 -24.03
CA ASP A 19 -21.16 16.21 -22.90
C ASP A 19 -21.59 15.61 -21.55
N ARG A 20 -22.57 14.70 -21.50
CA ARG A 20 -23.02 14.11 -20.22
C ARG A 20 -23.09 12.60 -20.16
N VAL A 21 -22.08 11.93 -20.70
CA VAL A 21 -21.75 10.60 -20.18
C VAL A 21 -20.29 10.66 -19.73
N PRO A 22 -20.02 10.89 -18.43
CA PRO A 22 -18.70 10.56 -17.90
C PRO A 22 -18.50 9.08 -18.19
N SER A 23 -17.61 8.80 -19.15
CA SER A 23 -17.29 7.46 -19.58
C SER A 23 -16.98 6.61 -18.35
N ALA A 24 -17.38 5.34 -18.34
CA ALA A 24 -17.11 4.45 -17.22
C ALA A 24 -15.62 4.42 -16.81
N ALA A 25 -14.72 4.83 -17.71
CA ALA A 25 -13.31 5.10 -17.44
C ALA A 25 -13.06 6.21 -16.40
N ALA A 26 -13.76 7.34 -16.48
CA ALA A 26 -13.64 8.45 -15.52
C ALA A 26 -14.19 8.11 -14.12
N ARG A 27 -15.13 7.15 -14.02
CA ARG A 27 -15.62 6.64 -12.72
C ARG A 27 -14.68 5.63 -12.06
N ARG A 28 -13.75 5.03 -12.82
CA ARG A 28 -12.78 4.04 -12.32
C ARG A 28 -11.46 4.64 -11.84
N SER A 29 -11.18 5.88 -12.21
CA SER A 29 -10.03 6.65 -11.73
C SER A 29 -10.30 7.22 -10.33
N GLY A 30 -10.47 6.34 -9.34
CA GLY A 30 -10.17 6.73 -7.96
C GLY A 30 -8.74 7.25 -7.89
N PRO A 31 -8.39 8.11 -6.92
CA PRO A 31 -7.06 8.68 -6.85
C PRO A 31 -6.02 7.55 -6.85
N ILE A 32 -5.15 7.55 -7.87
CA ILE A 32 -4.14 6.50 -8.08
C ILE A 32 -3.10 6.55 -6.94
N TRP A 33 -2.90 7.73 -6.36
CA TRP A 33 -1.86 8.02 -5.40
C TRP A 33 -2.00 7.25 -4.06
N PRO A 34 -3.16 7.22 -3.36
CA PRO A 34 -3.33 6.39 -2.16
C PRO A 34 -3.15 4.89 -2.40
N ARG A 35 -3.54 4.39 -3.58
CA ARG A 35 -3.32 2.99 -3.97
C ARG A 35 -1.85 2.69 -4.20
N ALA A 36 -1.14 3.56 -4.93
CA ALA A 36 0.28 3.41 -5.18
C ALA A 36 1.09 3.42 -3.86
N VAL A 37 0.80 4.35 -2.94
CA VAL A 37 1.43 4.44 -1.62
C VAL A 37 1.17 3.20 -0.77
N ARG A 38 -0.08 2.69 -0.77
CA ARG A 38 -0.40 1.46 -0.04
C ARG A 38 0.40 0.27 -0.58
N TRP A 39 0.43 0.10 -1.90
CA TRP A 39 1.07 -1.05 -2.53
C TRP A 39 2.59 -0.99 -2.46
N SER A 40 3.19 0.20 -2.55
CA SER A 40 4.63 0.36 -2.32
C SER A 40 5.01 -0.02 -0.90
N GLY A 41 4.26 0.45 0.11
CA GLY A 41 4.47 0.05 1.50
C GLY A 41 4.31 -1.45 1.71
N THR A 42 3.27 -2.04 1.13
CA THR A 42 3.02 -3.50 1.18
C THR A 42 4.16 -4.28 0.55
N ALA A 43 4.66 -3.85 -0.61
CA ALA A 43 5.78 -4.49 -1.30
C ALA A 43 7.06 -4.45 -0.47
N VAL A 44 7.35 -3.33 0.21
CA VAL A 44 8.50 -3.22 1.13
C VAL A 44 8.40 -4.22 2.28
N VAL A 45 7.22 -4.33 2.92
CA VAL A 45 7.01 -5.29 4.01
C VAL A 45 7.14 -6.73 3.51
N CYS A 46 6.63 -7.05 2.32
CA CYS A 46 6.79 -8.37 1.71
C CYS A 46 8.25 -8.68 1.39
N ALA A 47 9.01 -7.73 0.82
CA ALA A 47 10.42 -7.91 0.53
C ALA A 47 11.25 -8.13 1.81
N TRP A 48 10.94 -7.38 2.87
CA TRP A 48 11.55 -7.57 4.18
C TRP A 48 11.26 -8.96 4.77
N ALA A 49 10.02 -9.45 4.66
CA ALA A 49 9.67 -10.79 5.10
C ALA A 49 10.37 -11.89 4.28
N ALA A 50 10.51 -11.68 2.97
CA ALA A 50 11.24 -12.59 2.08
C ALA A 50 12.73 -12.63 2.43
N PHE A 51 13.34 -11.48 2.73
CA PHE A 51 14.72 -11.41 3.21
C PHE A 51 14.91 -12.21 4.51
N TRP A 52 14.05 -12.02 5.51
CA TRP A 52 14.13 -12.78 6.75
C TRP A 52 13.95 -14.28 6.54
N THR A 53 13.08 -14.64 5.61
CA THR A 53 12.90 -16.03 5.23
C THR A 53 14.19 -16.61 4.68
N TRP A 54 14.75 -15.98 3.65
CA TRP A 54 16.02 -16.40 3.07
C TRP A 54 17.16 -16.42 4.10
N PHE A 55 17.29 -15.39 4.94
CA PHE A 55 18.34 -15.30 5.95
C PHE A 55 18.25 -16.44 6.96
N CYS A 56 17.07 -16.66 7.55
CA CYS A 56 16.85 -17.74 8.52
C CYS A 56 17.09 -19.13 7.90
N PHE A 57 16.71 -19.34 6.64
CA PHE A 57 17.05 -20.59 5.93
C PHE A 57 18.56 -20.79 5.80
N ASN A 58 19.32 -19.76 5.42
CA ASN A 58 20.78 -19.88 5.28
C ASN A 58 21.47 -20.16 6.62
N VAL A 59 21.05 -19.46 7.69
CA VAL A 59 21.57 -19.69 9.04
C VAL A 59 21.22 -21.09 9.52
N ALA A 60 19.98 -21.55 9.30
CA ALA A 60 19.53 -22.87 9.73
C ALA A 60 20.24 -24.02 9.01
N MET A 61 20.61 -23.82 7.74
CA MET A 61 21.43 -24.78 6.98
C MET A 61 22.90 -24.78 7.45
N SER A 62 23.39 -23.68 8.01
CA SER A 62 24.79 -23.51 8.42
C SER A 62 25.06 -23.94 9.87
N GLU A 63 24.11 -23.71 10.78
CA GLU A 63 24.30 -23.88 12.24
C GLU A 63 23.57 -25.11 12.85
N GLY A 64 22.76 -25.83 12.07
CA GLY A 64 22.13 -27.10 12.48
C GLY A 64 20.76 -26.98 13.16
N GLY A 65 20.32 -28.02 13.89
CA GLY A 65 18.92 -28.22 14.27
C GLY A 65 18.29 -27.15 15.20
N GLN A 66 19.06 -26.52 16.08
CA GLN A 66 18.51 -25.57 17.06
C GLN A 66 18.16 -24.20 16.45
N SER A 67 18.89 -23.78 15.42
CA SER A 67 18.63 -22.52 14.71
C SER A 67 17.36 -22.58 13.85
N TRP A 68 16.86 -23.78 13.52
CA TRP A 68 15.53 -23.94 12.90
C TRP A 68 14.37 -23.53 13.82
N LEU A 69 14.49 -23.69 15.14
CA LEU A 69 13.43 -23.29 16.07
C LEU A 69 13.31 -21.76 16.12
N TYR A 70 14.44 -21.08 16.31
CA TYR A 70 14.48 -19.61 16.35
C TYR A 70 14.21 -19.00 14.98
N GLY A 71 14.84 -19.51 13.92
CA GLY A 71 14.64 -19.06 12.54
C GLY A 71 13.21 -19.31 12.06
N GLY A 72 12.64 -20.48 12.35
CA GLY A 72 11.26 -20.80 12.01
C GLY A 72 10.25 -19.84 12.67
N GLY A 73 10.48 -19.46 13.93
CA GLY A 73 9.68 -18.45 14.61
C GLY A 73 9.72 -17.09 13.89
N VAL A 74 10.90 -16.62 13.53
CA VAL A 74 11.08 -15.35 12.78
C VAL A 74 10.39 -15.41 11.42
N ILE A 75 10.51 -16.53 10.70
CA ILE A 75 9.84 -16.75 9.41
C ILE A 75 8.32 -16.61 9.56
N LEU A 76 7.74 -17.33 10.52
CA LEU A 76 6.29 -17.34 10.73
C LEU A 76 5.76 -15.94 11.08
N VAL A 77 6.46 -15.21 11.95
CA VAL A 77 6.08 -13.85 12.34
C VAL A 77 6.18 -12.91 11.13
N SER A 78 7.30 -12.92 10.40
CA SER A 78 7.51 -12.04 9.26
C SER A 78 6.51 -12.29 8.13
N LEU A 79 6.24 -13.56 7.80
CA LEU A 79 5.23 -13.92 6.81
C LEU A 79 3.81 -13.59 7.28
N GLY A 80 3.52 -13.78 8.57
CA GLY A 80 2.24 -13.40 9.18
C GLY A 80 1.99 -11.89 9.07
N ILE A 81 2.99 -11.07 9.35
CA ILE A 81 2.93 -9.61 9.19
C ILE A 81 2.74 -9.22 7.72
N ALA A 82 3.48 -9.84 6.79
CA ALA A 82 3.33 -9.58 5.36
C ALA A 82 1.92 -9.95 4.87
N ALA A 83 1.40 -11.13 5.23
CA ALA A 83 0.06 -11.56 4.89
C ALA A 83 -1.02 -10.64 5.49
N ALA A 84 -0.85 -10.24 6.76
CA ALA A 84 -1.70 -9.25 7.40
C ALA A 84 -1.64 -7.89 6.69
N THR A 85 -0.49 -7.48 6.16
CA THR A 85 -0.33 -6.22 5.42
C THR A 85 -1.03 -6.25 4.07
N VAL A 86 -1.05 -7.39 3.39
CA VAL A 86 -1.81 -7.58 2.15
C VAL A 86 -3.32 -7.56 2.43
N ARG A 87 -3.78 -8.35 3.41
CA ARG A 87 -5.22 -8.56 3.69
C ARG A 87 -5.87 -7.41 4.44
N TRP A 88 -5.16 -6.86 5.43
CA TRP A 88 -5.57 -5.76 6.31
C TRP A 88 -4.44 -4.74 6.47
N PRO A 89 -4.18 -3.89 5.46
CA PRO A 89 -2.99 -3.04 5.40
C PRO A 89 -2.77 -2.11 6.59
N ARG A 90 -3.84 -1.77 7.31
CA ARG A 90 -3.76 -0.96 8.52
C ARG A 90 -3.21 -1.74 9.70
N ILE A 91 -3.77 -2.93 9.92
CA ILE A 91 -3.37 -3.81 11.02
C ILE A 91 -1.99 -4.36 10.71
N GLY A 92 -1.79 -4.91 9.50
CA GLY A 92 -0.49 -5.41 9.09
C GLY A 92 0.58 -4.32 9.04
N GLY A 93 0.25 -3.12 8.56
CA GLY A 93 1.17 -1.98 8.58
C GLY A 93 1.56 -1.55 10.00
N ALA A 94 0.61 -1.51 10.94
CA ALA A 94 0.90 -1.22 12.35
C ALA A 94 1.76 -2.32 13.01
N LEU A 95 1.48 -3.59 12.70
CA LEU A 95 2.29 -4.72 13.16
C LEU A 95 3.72 -4.67 12.59
N ALA A 96 3.88 -4.27 11.33
CA ALA A 96 5.20 -4.10 10.71
C ALA A 96 6.00 -2.97 11.38
N VAL A 97 5.35 -1.84 11.70
CA VAL A 97 6.01 -0.78 12.49
C VAL A 97 6.42 -1.29 13.86
N GLY A 98 5.53 -2.02 14.55
CA GLY A 98 5.83 -2.65 15.85
C GLY A 98 7.03 -3.61 15.78
N ALA A 99 7.09 -4.45 14.75
CA ALA A 99 8.20 -5.38 14.54
C ALA A 99 9.52 -4.66 14.26
N GLY A 100 9.50 -3.57 13.49
CA GLY A 100 10.68 -2.75 13.28
C GLY A 100 11.15 -2.05 14.55
N VAL A 101 10.23 -1.48 15.35
CA VAL A 101 10.59 -0.89 16.66
C VAL A 101 11.16 -1.95 17.60
N PHE A 102 10.57 -3.14 17.62
CA PHE A 102 11.07 -4.28 18.42
C PHE A 102 12.48 -4.71 17.99
N SER A 103 12.84 -4.55 16.72
CA SER A 103 14.17 -4.91 16.21
C SER A 103 15.29 -4.11 16.89
N PHE A 104 15.04 -2.87 17.34
CA PHE A 104 16.03 -2.10 18.11
C PHE A 104 16.40 -2.72 19.46
N TRP A 105 15.51 -3.55 20.04
CA TRP A 105 15.80 -4.29 21.27
C TRP A 105 16.50 -5.61 21.00
N PHE A 106 16.37 -6.15 19.79
CA PHE A 106 16.91 -7.45 19.41
C PHE A 106 18.36 -7.36 18.91
N PHE A 107 18.73 -6.25 18.27
CA PHE A 107 20.07 -6.09 17.68
C PHE A 107 20.98 -5.22 18.55
N PRO A 108 22.16 -5.71 18.96
CA PRO A 108 23.08 -4.98 19.83
C PRO A 108 23.82 -3.82 19.12
N GLY A 109 23.80 -3.75 17.78
CA GLY A 109 24.46 -2.70 17.00
C GLY A 109 23.47 -1.75 16.35
N ALA A 110 23.71 -0.43 16.46
CA ALA A 110 22.85 0.61 15.90
C ALA A 110 22.67 0.48 14.37
N ASP A 111 23.74 0.16 13.64
CA ASP A 111 23.69 0.02 12.18
C ASP A 111 22.87 -1.21 11.74
N ALA A 112 23.06 -2.33 12.43
CA ALA A 112 22.29 -3.56 12.19
C ALA A 112 20.82 -3.35 12.57
N ALA A 113 20.55 -2.70 13.71
CA ALA A 113 19.21 -2.36 14.13
C ALA A 113 18.52 -1.46 13.09
N LEU A 114 19.18 -0.42 12.60
CA LEU A 114 18.63 0.48 11.58
C LEU A 114 18.35 -0.24 10.27
N LEU A 115 19.31 -1.02 9.75
CA LEU A 115 19.13 -1.78 8.50
C LEU A 115 17.95 -2.75 8.58
N MET A 116 17.73 -3.36 9.74
CA MET A 116 16.68 -4.37 9.92
C MET A 116 15.32 -3.77 10.31
N ALA A 117 15.32 -2.64 11.02
CA ALA A 117 14.13 -1.96 11.52
C ALA A 117 13.51 -0.98 10.52
N CYS A 118 14.33 -0.29 9.71
CA CYS A 118 13.83 0.75 8.80
C CYS A 118 12.87 0.22 7.74
N PRO A 119 13.14 -0.90 7.02
CA PRO A 119 12.23 -1.40 5.99
C PRO A 119 10.80 -1.68 6.49
N PRO A 120 10.57 -2.43 7.60
CA PRO A 120 9.21 -2.70 8.07
C PRO A 120 8.54 -1.46 8.68
N ILE A 121 9.29 -0.51 9.26
CA ILE A 121 8.74 0.76 9.73
C ILE A 121 8.23 1.60 8.56
N ILE A 122 9.09 1.85 7.57
CA ILE A 122 8.74 2.68 6.41
C ILE A 122 7.63 2.00 5.60
N GLY A 123 7.78 0.70 5.31
CA GLY A 123 6.78 -0.07 4.58
C GLY A 123 5.44 -0.13 5.31
N GLY A 124 5.46 -0.36 6.62
CA GLY A 124 4.27 -0.41 7.46
C GLY A 124 3.54 0.93 7.54
N MET A 125 4.27 2.04 7.72
CA MET A 125 3.72 3.39 7.70
C MET A 125 3.05 3.72 6.36
N LEU A 126 3.70 3.43 5.24
CA LEU A 126 3.16 3.66 3.89
C LEU A 126 1.90 2.81 3.63
N ALA A 127 1.93 1.53 4.00
CA ALA A 127 0.80 0.62 3.86
C ALA A 127 -0.42 1.10 4.67
N ALA A 128 -0.19 1.50 5.92
CA ALA A 128 -1.23 2.03 6.79
C ALA A 128 -1.76 3.38 6.27
N ALA A 129 -0.89 4.34 5.99
CA ALA A 129 -1.26 5.68 5.52
C ALA A 129 -2.05 5.61 4.20
N GLY A 130 -1.59 4.83 3.23
CA GLY A 130 -2.31 4.60 1.97
C GLY A 130 -3.71 4.03 2.17
N ALA A 131 -3.88 3.13 3.14
CA ALA A 131 -5.17 2.56 3.48
C ALA A 131 -6.10 3.52 4.26
N TRP A 132 -5.56 4.50 5.00
CA TRP A 132 -6.33 5.55 5.66
C TRP A 132 -6.79 6.63 4.67
N MET A 133 -5.90 7.09 3.79
CA MET A 133 -6.20 8.07 2.74
C MET A 133 -7.27 7.59 1.76
N GLY A 134 -7.38 6.28 1.54
CA GLY A 134 -8.39 5.68 0.67
C GLY A 134 -9.84 5.71 1.21
N ARG A 135 -10.06 6.04 2.50
CA ARG A 135 -11.40 5.95 3.14
C ARG A 135 -12.12 7.31 3.28
N GLY A 136 -11.41 8.44 3.22
CA GLY A 136 -11.99 9.78 3.38
C GLY A 136 -12.75 10.33 2.16
N ARG A 137 -13.10 9.49 1.18
CA ARG A 137 -13.77 9.88 -0.08
C ARG A 137 -14.90 8.93 -0.51
N GLY A 138 -15.38 8.10 0.40
CA GLY A 138 -16.50 7.19 0.19
C GLY A 138 -17.77 7.70 0.85
#